data_AF-A0A7S3G7V2-F1
#
_entry.id   AF-A0A7S3G7V2-F1
#
_cell.length_a   1.000
_cell.length_b   1.000
_cell.length_c   1.000
_cell.angle_alpha   90.00
_cell.angle_beta   90.00
_cell.angle_gamma   90.00
#
_symmetry.space_group_name_H-M   'P 1'
#
loop_
_entity.id
_entity.type
_entity.pdbx_description
1 polymer ?
#
loop_
_entity_poly.entity_id
_entity_poly.type
_entity_poly.pdbx_seq_one_letter_code
_entity_poly.pdbx_strand_id
1 'polypeptide(L)'
;KKEKATAVIDCSQSEKSVQVKVLLNDDVWMIGANAVISSSSPSTIYPWFYSTQGRYEVFDGFYSPQLNNTRAAVIYYPPSYFENTLKTDYEVLIMHDGQNLFNASTSFLGIAWQCQDTLDTLIVEGGIREVAVLAPYNTPDRTDEYTYSYDPTEQAGGKGDDYLDFLFDSFLPDVEVSTGGVRGGEGGRVC
;
A
#
# COMPACT_ATOMS: atom_id res chain seq x y z
N LYS A 1 15.17 17.04 17.30
CA LYS A 1 16.47 16.68 16.68
C LYS A 1 16.30 15.30 16.08
N LYS A 2 16.61 15.09 14.80
CA LYS A 2 16.59 13.75 14.20
C LYS A 2 17.93 13.09 14.54
N GLU A 3 17.91 12.06 15.38
CA GLU A 3 19.12 11.34 15.78
C GLU A 3 19.30 10.14 14.84
N LYS A 4 20.51 10.01 14.28
CA LYS A 4 20.93 8.82 13.53
C LYS A 4 21.81 7.98 14.43
N ALA A 5 21.44 6.73 14.62
CA ALA A 5 22.27 5.73 15.29
C ALA A 5 22.92 4.83 14.23
N THR A 6 24.19 4.49 14.43
CA THR A 6 24.94 3.57 13.56
C THR A 6 25.39 2.37 14.39
N ALA A 7 25.07 1.17 13.93
CA ALA A 7 25.58 -0.08 14.50
C ALA A 7 26.39 -0.83 13.44
N VAL A 8 27.52 -1.43 13.86
CA VAL A 8 28.35 -2.29 12.99
C VAL A 8 28.12 -3.73 13.44
N ILE A 9 27.65 -4.57 12.51
CA ILE A 9 27.45 -6.00 12.73
C ILE A 9 28.56 -6.73 11.98
N ASP A 10 29.39 -7.49 12.70
CA ASP A 10 30.41 -8.36 12.09
C ASP A 10 29.75 -9.65 11.59
N CYS A 11 29.64 -9.78 10.26
CA CYS A 11 29.07 -10.95 9.59
C CYS A 11 30.13 -11.95 9.13
N SER A 12 31.28 -12.05 9.81
CA SER A 12 32.41 -12.92 9.43
C SER A 12 32.08 -14.42 9.32
N GLN A 13 30.88 -14.87 9.72
CA GLN A 13 30.40 -16.24 9.52
C GLN A 13 29.16 -16.29 8.61
N SER A 14 29.39 -16.62 7.32
CA SER A 14 28.51 -17.29 6.35
C SER A 14 27.06 -16.83 6.10
N GLU A 15 26.46 -15.93 6.87
CA GLU A 15 25.08 -15.52 6.64
C GLU A 15 25.01 -14.36 5.63
N LYS A 16 24.26 -14.56 4.54
CA LYS A 16 23.99 -13.53 3.53
C LYS A 16 23.14 -12.40 4.09
N SER A 17 22.38 -12.66 5.16
CA SER A 17 21.49 -11.69 5.79
C SER A 17 21.33 -11.98 7.28
N VAL A 18 21.18 -10.92 8.08
CA VAL A 18 20.87 -10.99 9.51
C VAL A 18 19.49 -10.39 9.75
N GLN A 19 18.70 -11.00 10.63
CA GLN A 19 17.45 -10.41 11.12
C GLN A 19 17.70 -9.62 12.40
N VAL A 20 17.21 -8.39 12.47
CA VAL A 20 17.34 -7.53 13.64
C VAL A 20 15.99 -6.96 14.05
N LYS A 21 15.81 -6.73 15.34
CA LYS A 21 14.70 -5.98 15.90
C LYS A 21 15.28 -4.82 16.72
N VAL A 22 14.82 -3.60 16.48
CA VAL A 22 15.35 -2.42 17.17
C VAL A 22 14.73 -2.33 18.56
N LEU A 23 15.55 -2.09 19.58
CA LEU A 23 15.14 -1.83 20.96
C LEU A 23 15.42 -0.36 21.28
N LEU A 24 14.40 0.39 21.67
CA LEU A 24 14.51 1.78 22.07
C LEU A 24 14.69 1.88 23.58
N ASN A 25 15.76 2.56 24.01
CA ASN A 25 16.09 2.83 25.42
C ASN A 25 16.13 1.57 26.30
N ASP A 26 16.53 0.42 25.74
CA ASP A 26 16.56 -0.88 26.43
C ASP A 26 15.20 -1.36 26.98
N ASP A 27 14.08 -0.83 26.46
CA ASP A 27 12.73 -1.07 27.02
C ASP A 27 11.69 -1.41 25.95
N VAL A 28 11.61 -0.63 24.86
CA VAL A 28 10.53 -0.75 23.87
C VAL A 28 11.03 -1.33 22.56
N TRP A 29 10.60 -2.55 22.22
CA TRP A 29 10.89 -3.15 20.91
C TRP A 29 10.10 -2.46 19.81
N MET A 30 10.71 -2.31 18.62
CA MET A 30 9.98 -1.86 17.44
C MET A 30 8.82 -2.81 17.13
N ILE A 31 7.73 -2.24 16.64
CA ILE A 31 6.53 -2.97 16.22
C ILE A 31 6.77 -3.65 14.88
N GLY A 32 6.04 -4.74 14.63
CA GLY A 32 6.05 -5.46 13.37
C GLY A 32 7.21 -6.44 13.19
N ALA A 33 7.46 -6.79 11.92
CA ALA A 33 8.43 -7.80 11.53
C ALA A 33 9.88 -7.38 11.82
N ASN A 34 10.76 -8.36 11.97
CA ASN A 34 12.19 -8.11 12.05
C ASN A 34 12.69 -7.49 10.74
N ALA A 35 13.60 -6.52 10.85
CA ALA A 35 14.30 -6.00 9.69
C ALA A 35 15.34 -7.00 9.20
N VAL A 36 15.38 -7.24 7.88
CA VAL A 36 16.38 -8.10 7.25
C VAL A 36 17.49 -7.22 6.69
N ILE A 37 18.70 -7.35 7.22
CA ILE A 37 19.90 -6.64 6.76
C ILE A 37 20.71 -7.60 5.90
N SER A 38 20.96 -7.24 4.64
CA SER A 38 21.88 -7.98 3.78
C SER A 38 23.33 -7.53 4.00
N SER A 39 24.28 -8.46 3.97
CA SER A 39 25.71 -8.14 3.99
C SER A 39 26.23 -7.59 2.66
N SER A 40 25.44 -7.67 1.57
CA SER A 40 25.86 -7.24 0.23
C SER A 40 25.77 -5.73 -0.02
N SER A 41 25.03 -4.99 0.82
CA SER A 41 24.77 -3.55 0.61
C SER A 41 24.26 -2.89 1.89
N PRO A 42 24.59 -1.59 2.13
CA PRO A 42 24.03 -0.86 3.26
C PRO A 42 22.51 -0.91 3.29
N SER A 43 21.94 -1.24 4.44
CA SER A 43 20.49 -1.28 4.67
C SER A 43 20.09 -0.15 5.62
N THR A 44 19.00 0.55 5.32
CA THR A 44 18.41 1.55 6.22
C THR A 44 17.13 0.97 6.82
N ILE A 45 16.98 1.08 8.15
CA ILE A 45 15.80 0.60 8.88
C ILE A 45 15.04 1.81 9.39
N TYR A 46 13.73 1.78 9.25
CA TYR A 46 12.83 2.81 9.76
C TYR A 46 11.92 2.21 10.84
N PRO A 47 12.43 2.08 12.09
CA PRO A 47 11.64 1.49 13.16
C PRO A 47 10.51 2.42 13.60
N TRP A 48 9.42 1.85 14.10
CA TRP A 48 8.32 2.55 14.78
C TRP A 48 7.92 1.74 16.02
N PHE A 49 7.33 2.38 17.01
CA PHE A 49 7.23 1.86 18.37
C PHE A 49 5.85 2.05 19.02
N TYR A 50 4.99 2.92 18.49
CA TYR A 50 3.78 3.35 19.22
C TYR A 50 2.48 3.15 18.45
N SER A 51 2.47 3.40 17.15
CA SER A 51 1.26 3.31 16.33
C SER A 51 0.93 1.85 15.99
N THR A 52 -0.31 1.44 16.30
CA THR A 52 -0.84 0.11 16.01
C THR A 52 -2.03 0.12 15.06
N GLN A 53 -2.42 1.30 14.57
CA GLN A 53 -3.53 1.47 13.65
C GLN A 53 -3.08 2.32 12.47
N GLY A 54 -3.38 1.84 11.27
CA GLY A 54 -3.26 2.61 10.06
C GLY A 54 -4.38 3.65 9.97
N ARG A 55 -4.28 4.48 8.94
CA ARG A 55 -5.27 5.50 8.63
C ARG A 55 -5.63 5.38 7.18
N TYR A 56 -6.90 5.56 6.83
CA TYR A 56 -7.30 5.69 5.44
C TYR A 56 -7.99 7.01 5.18
N GLU A 57 -7.85 7.51 3.95
CA GLU A 57 -8.44 8.76 3.48
C GLU A 57 -9.10 8.54 2.13
N VAL A 58 -10.23 9.20 1.92
CA VAL A 58 -10.93 9.22 0.63
C VAL A 58 -10.45 10.45 -0.14
N PHE A 59 -10.04 10.23 -1.38
CA PHE A 59 -9.67 11.26 -2.33
C PHE A 59 -10.64 11.20 -3.50
N ASP A 60 -11.23 12.34 -3.84
CA ASP A 60 -12.11 12.46 -5.00
C ASP A 60 -11.37 12.99 -6.22
N GLY A 61 -11.93 12.77 -7.41
CA GLY A 61 -11.52 13.51 -8.60
C GLY A 61 -10.44 12.85 -9.46
N PHE A 62 -10.17 11.56 -9.32
CA PHE A 62 -9.27 10.86 -10.24
C PHE A 62 -9.95 10.67 -11.60
N TYR A 63 -9.51 11.45 -12.58
CA TYR A 63 -10.03 11.40 -13.95
C TYR A 63 -9.32 10.31 -14.76
N SER A 64 -10.11 9.49 -15.47
CA SER A 64 -9.64 8.52 -16.43
C SER A 64 -9.90 9.02 -17.85
N PRO A 65 -8.87 9.40 -18.63
CA PRO A 65 -9.04 9.65 -20.06
C PRO A 65 -9.37 8.38 -20.86
N GLN A 66 -8.93 7.20 -20.40
CA GLN A 66 -9.18 5.90 -21.06
C GLN A 66 -10.65 5.51 -21.00
N LEU A 67 -11.27 5.68 -19.82
CA LEU A 67 -12.67 5.32 -19.57
C LEU A 67 -13.63 6.52 -19.61
N ASN A 68 -13.09 7.72 -19.83
CA ASN A 68 -13.83 9.00 -19.84
C ASN A 68 -14.75 9.16 -18.62
N ASN A 69 -14.22 8.86 -17.44
CA ASN A 69 -14.95 8.98 -16.19
C ASN A 69 -14.09 9.55 -15.06
N THR A 70 -14.71 9.83 -13.93
CA THR A 70 -14.02 10.29 -12.72
C THR A 70 -14.47 9.46 -11.55
N ARG A 71 -13.53 9.05 -10.71
CA ARG A 71 -13.82 8.22 -9.54
C ARG A 71 -13.08 8.72 -8.31
N ALA A 72 -13.61 8.37 -7.15
CA ALA A 72 -12.90 8.49 -5.89
C ALA A 72 -11.94 7.31 -5.72
N ALA A 73 -11.03 7.43 -4.76
CA ALA A 73 -10.23 6.32 -4.27
C ALA A 73 -10.04 6.44 -2.76
N VAL A 74 -9.87 5.30 -2.10
CA VAL A 74 -9.39 5.26 -0.72
C VAL A 74 -7.92 4.92 -0.73
N ILE A 75 -7.15 5.65 0.07
CA ILE A 75 -5.73 5.39 0.31
C ILE A 75 -5.58 5.01 1.77
N TYR A 76 -5.03 3.84 2.03
CA TYR A 76 -4.65 3.40 3.37
C TYR A 76 -3.15 3.55 3.59
N TYR A 77 -2.82 4.17 4.71
CA TYR A 77 -1.49 4.40 5.24
C TYR A 77 -1.25 3.43 6.39
N PRO A 78 -0.17 2.63 6.36
CA PRO A 78 0.13 1.68 7.43
C PRO A 78 0.50 2.40 8.74
N PRO A 79 0.46 1.71 9.89
CA PRO A 79 0.64 2.33 11.21
C PRO A 79 1.89 3.21 11.35
N SER A 80 3.02 2.85 10.75
CA SER A 80 4.26 3.62 10.89
C SER A 80 4.28 4.94 10.10
N TYR A 81 3.37 5.11 9.13
CA TYR A 81 3.45 6.16 8.11
C TYR A 81 3.60 7.56 8.68
N PHE A 82 2.80 7.89 9.69
CA PHE A 82 2.82 9.20 10.34
C PHE A 82 3.76 9.27 11.56
N GLU A 83 4.23 8.12 12.06
CA GLU A 83 5.14 8.08 13.20
C GLU A 83 6.59 8.30 12.75
N ASN A 84 7.06 7.54 11.75
CA ASN A 84 8.41 7.65 11.23
C ASN A 84 8.41 8.27 9.83
N THR A 85 8.33 9.59 9.79
CA THR A 85 8.31 10.37 8.54
C THR A 85 9.61 10.32 7.72
N LEU A 86 10.62 9.55 8.14
CA LEU A 86 11.80 9.28 7.33
C LEU A 86 11.60 8.09 6.39
N LYS A 87 10.63 7.22 6.68
CA LYS A 87 10.22 6.16 5.77
C LYS A 87 9.33 6.75 4.70
N THR A 88 9.89 6.96 3.52
CA THR A 88 9.19 7.54 2.36
C THR A 88 8.81 6.50 1.32
N ASP A 89 9.22 5.25 1.50
CA ASP A 89 8.97 4.18 0.55
C ASP A 89 8.18 3.07 1.25
N TYR A 90 7.03 2.73 0.66
CA TYR A 90 6.14 1.67 1.10
C TYR A 90 5.84 0.76 -0.08
N GLU A 91 5.68 -0.53 0.18
CA GLU A 91 5.09 -1.41 -0.82
C GLU A 91 3.63 -1.00 -1.03
N VAL A 92 3.15 -1.08 -2.26
CA VAL A 92 1.79 -0.70 -2.63
C VAL A 92 1.02 -1.94 -3.06
N LEU A 93 -0.16 -2.09 -2.46
CA LEU A 93 -1.19 -3.02 -2.90
C LEU A 93 -2.32 -2.24 -3.54
N ILE A 94 -2.64 -2.54 -4.81
CA ILE A 94 -3.83 -1.99 -5.45
C ILE A 94 -5.00 -2.93 -5.15
N MET A 95 -6.06 -2.41 -4.56
CA MET A 95 -7.28 -3.17 -4.29
C MET A 95 -8.47 -2.54 -5.02
N HIS A 96 -9.17 -3.30 -5.83
CA HIS A 96 -10.34 -2.80 -6.55
C HIS A 96 -11.56 -2.67 -5.63
N ASP A 97 -12.59 -1.97 -6.10
CA ASP A 97 -13.86 -1.80 -5.38
C ASP A 97 -13.71 -1.07 -4.02
N GLY A 98 -12.92 0.02 -4.03
CA GLY A 98 -12.41 0.67 -2.82
C GLY A 98 -13.46 1.12 -1.80
N GLN A 99 -14.68 1.41 -2.22
CA GLN A 99 -15.77 1.81 -1.32
C GLN A 99 -16.20 0.70 -0.36
N ASN A 100 -15.94 -0.56 -0.71
CA ASN A 100 -16.31 -1.74 0.08
C ASN A 100 -15.24 -2.15 1.11
N LEU A 101 -14.04 -1.58 1.04
CA LEU A 101 -12.89 -2.13 1.76
C LEU A 101 -12.87 -1.74 3.24
N PHE A 102 -13.18 -0.48 3.57
CA PHE A 102 -12.82 0.10 4.86
C PHE A 102 -14.01 0.50 5.74
N ASN A 103 -15.06 1.07 5.13
CA ASN A 103 -16.14 1.70 5.89
C ASN A 103 -17.51 1.14 5.49
N ALA A 104 -18.26 0.63 6.47
CA ALA A 104 -19.61 0.10 6.28
C ALA A 104 -20.55 1.10 5.61
N SER A 105 -20.41 2.41 5.91
CA SER A 105 -21.27 3.45 5.35
C SER A 105 -21.05 3.71 3.85
N THR A 106 -19.88 3.37 3.31
CA THR A 106 -19.57 3.45 1.87
C THR A 106 -19.71 2.11 1.17
N SER A 107 -19.93 1.02 1.93
CA SER A 107 -19.94 -0.34 1.40
C SER A 107 -21.30 -0.77 0.89
N PHE A 108 -21.28 -1.62 -0.13
CA PHE A 108 -22.45 -2.32 -0.64
C PHE A 108 -23.11 -3.13 0.48
N LEU A 109 -24.44 -3.00 0.59
CA LEU A 109 -25.25 -3.59 1.67
C LEU A 109 -24.83 -3.20 3.11
N GLY A 110 -23.98 -2.18 3.27
CA GLY A 110 -23.55 -1.72 4.59
C GLY A 110 -22.51 -2.62 5.26
N ILE A 111 -21.86 -3.53 4.52
CA ILE A 111 -20.88 -4.48 5.07
C ILE A 111 -19.52 -4.23 4.43
N ALA A 112 -18.59 -3.65 5.20
CA ALA A 112 -17.21 -3.51 4.78
C ALA A 112 -16.45 -4.83 4.89
N TRP A 113 -15.43 -4.99 4.06
CA TRP A 113 -14.52 -6.14 4.12
C TRP A 113 -13.49 -6.04 5.27
N GLN A 114 -13.49 -4.92 6.00
CA GLN A 114 -12.62 -4.69 7.17
C GLN A 114 -11.13 -4.86 6.84
N CYS A 115 -10.73 -4.31 5.69
CA CYS A 115 -9.36 -4.44 5.19
C CYS A 115 -8.33 -3.88 6.18
N GLN A 116 -8.61 -2.71 6.77
CA GLN A 116 -7.72 -2.08 7.76
C GLN A 116 -7.52 -2.96 9.00
N ASP A 117 -8.56 -3.61 9.51
CA ASP A 117 -8.48 -4.40 10.74
C ASP A 117 -7.53 -5.59 10.53
N THR A 118 -7.60 -6.21 9.35
CA THR A 118 -6.71 -7.33 8.95
C THR A 118 -5.28 -6.85 8.73
N LEU A 119 -5.10 -5.74 8.01
CA LEU A 119 -3.78 -5.18 7.72
C LEU A 119 -3.07 -4.72 9.00
N ASP A 120 -3.76 -3.98 9.87
CA ASP A 120 -3.23 -3.51 11.15
C ASP A 120 -2.74 -4.68 11.99
N THR A 121 -3.57 -5.72 12.14
CA THR A 121 -3.22 -6.91 12.92
C THR A 121 -1.98 -7.60 12.34
N LEU A 122 -1.99 -7.92 11.04
CA LEU A 122 -0.88 -8.65 10.42
C LEU A 122 0.42 -7.83 10.38
N ILE A 123 0.34 -6.50 10.22
CA ILE A 123 1.49 -5.61 10.24
C ILE A 123 2.08 -5.53 11.65
N VAL A 124 1.24 -5.28 12.66
CA VAL A 124 1.69 -5.10 14.05
C VAL A 124 2.29 -6.39 14.61
N GLU A 125 1.69 -7.54 14.30
CA GLU A 125 2.20 -8.86 14.69
C GLU A 125 3.43 -9.29 13.88
N GLY A 126 3.76 -8.58 12.80
CA GLY A 126 4.87 -8.90 11.90
C GLY A 126 4.61 -10.12 11.01
N GLY A 127 3.34 -10.48 10.79
CA GLY A 127 2.92 -11.53 9.85
C GLY A 127 3.08 -11.11 8.39
N ILE A 128 3.04 -9.80 8.09
CA ILE A 128 3.35 -9.24 6.77
C ILE A 128 4.27 -8.01 6.90
N ARG A 129 4.90 -7.62 5.78
CA ARG A 129 5.53 -6.30 5.67
C ARG A 129 4.47 -5.20 5.59
N GLU A 130 4.83 -4.00 6.01
CA GLU A 130 3.97 -2.83 5.84
C GLU A 130 3.68 -2.55 4.37
N VAL A 131 2.40 -2.36 4.09
CA VAL A 131 1.87 -2.08 2.75
C VAL A 131 0.89 -0.91 2.84
N ALA A 132 1.00 0.02 1.90
CA ALA A 132 -0.03 1.02 1.65
C ALA A 132 -1.04 0.46 0.64
N VAL A 133 -2.32 0.74 0.82
CA VAL A 133 -3.35 0.29 -0.12
C VAL A 133 -3.85 1.46 -0.94
N LEU A 134 -3.84 1.31 -2.26
CA LEU A 134 -4.47 2.23 -3.20
C LEU A 134 -5.73 1.57 -3.74
N ALA A 135 -6.89 2.14 -3.43
CA ALA A 135 -8.15 1.50 -3.71
C ALA A 135 -9.11 2.40 -4.52
N PRO A 136 -9.05 2.39 -5.86
CA PRO A 136 -10.00 3.13 -6.68
C PRO A 136 -11.40 2.58 -6.48
N TYR A 137 -12.39 3.47 -6.45
CA TYR A 137 -13.79 3.08 -6.42
C TYR A 137 -14.16 2.42 -7.74
N ASN A 138 -15.14 1.51 -7.68
CA ASN A 138 -15.77 1.06 -8.91
C ASN A 138 -16.65 2.17 -9.51
N THR A 139 -17.14 1.92 -10.73
CA THR A 139 -18.09 2.79 -11.42
C THR A 139 -19.38 2.00 -11.72
N PRO A 140 -20.46 2.64 -12.20
CA PRO A 140 -21.61 1.92 -12.72
C PRO A 140 -21.26 0.90 -13.82
N ASP A 141 -20.17 1.14 -14.56
CA ASP A 141 -19.65 0.28 -15.63
C ASP A 141 -18.71 -0.82 -15.10
N ARG A 142 -18.68 -1.09 -13.79
CA ARG A 142 -17.73 -2.04 -13.17
C ARG A 142 -17.65 -3.40 -13.86
N THR A 143 -18.77 -3.91 -14.38
CA THR A 143 -18.81 -5.19 -15.07
C THR A 143 -18.01 -5.13 -16.36
N ASP A 144 -18.11 -4.01 -17.09
CA ASP A 144 -17.33 -3.77 -18.29
C ASP A 144 -15.85 -3.59 -17.96
N GLU A 145 -15.55 -2.75 -16.96
CA GLU A 145 -14.19 -2.38 -16.57
C GLU A 145 -13.40 -3.57 -16.00
N TYR A 146 -14.05 -4.49 -15.28
CA TYR A 146 -13.36 -5.61 -14.62
C TYR A 146 -13.37 -6.90 -15.44
N THR A 147 -14.02 -6.92 -16.60
CA THR A 147 -14.09 -8.09 -17.46
C THR A 147 -13.32 -7.83 -18.75
N TYR A 148 -12.24 -8.59 -18.95
CA TYR A 148 -11.34 -8.43 -20.11
C TYR A 148 -12.07 -8.60 -21.46
N SER A 149 -12.96 -9.59 -21.58
CA SER A 149 -13.67 -9.89 -22.82
C SER A 149 -15.15 -9.54 -22.73
N TYR A 150 -15.72 -9.05 -23.83
CA TYR A 150 -17.16 -8.86 -23.93
C TYR A 150 -17.90 -10.21 -23.92
N ASP A 151 -18.90 -10.32 -23.05
CA ASP A 151 -19.83 -11.45 -22.99
C ASP A 151 -21.19 -11.03 -23.61
N PRO A 152 -21.57 -11.59 -24.78
CA PRO A 152 -22.85 -11.29 -25.41
C PRO A 152 -24.08 -11.72 -24.60
N THR A 153 -23.95 -12.69 -23.70
CA THR A 153 -25.07 -13.19 -22.88
C THR A 153 -25.42 -12.23 -21.75
N GLU A 154 -24.39 -11.63 -21.13
CA GLU A 154 -24.51 -10.60 -20.10
C GLU A 154 -24.60 -9.18 -20.69
N GLN A 155 -24.29 -9.03 -21.98
CA GLN A 155 -24.21 -7.75 -22.70
C GLN A 155 -23.26 -6.75 -22.02
N ALA A 156 -22.15 -7.27 -21.47
CA ALA A 156 -21.19 -6.51 -20.68
C ALA A 156 -19.77 -7.06 -20.86
N GLY A 157 -18.77 -6.29 -20.44
CA GLY A 157 -17.35 -6.65 -20.54
C GLY A 157 -16.62 -5.97 -21.69
N GLY A 158 -15.31 -6.21 -21.76
CA GLY A 158 -14.48 -5.75 -22.87
C GLY A 158 -13.69 -4.46 -22.60
N LYS A 159 -13.79 -3.86 -21.41
CA LYS A 159 -13.02 -2.66 -21.03
C LYS A 159 -11.88 -2.96 -20.05
N GLY A 160 -11.49 -4.22 -19.90
CA GLY A 160 -10.43 -4.62 -18.97
C GLY A 160 -9.09 -3.95 -19.27
N ASP A 161 -8.71 -3.85 -20.54
CA ASP A 161 -7.48 -3.17 -20.96
C ASP A 161 -7.53 -1.67 -20.64
N ASP A 162 -8.63 -0.99 -20.98
CA ASP A 162 -8.82 0.43 -20.66
C ASP A 162 -8.76 0.69 -19.15
N TYR A 163 -9.24 -0.25 -18.33
CA TYR A 163 -9.15 -0.16 -16.88
C TYR A 163 -7.73 -0.35 -16.36
N LEU A 164 -6.96 -1.29 -16.92
CA LEU A 164 -5.55 -1.43 -16.56
C LEU A 164 -4.73 -0.20 -16.99
N ASP A 165 -4.97 0.32 -18.19
CA ASP A 165 -4.34 1.54 -18.69
C ASP A 165 -4.68 2.74 -17.79
N PHE A 166 -5.93 2.86 -17.33
CA PHE A 166 -6.29 3.84 -16.31
C PHE A 166 -5.46 3.71 -15.04
N LEU A 167 -5.26 2.50 -14.52
CA LEU A 167 -4.49 2.28 -13.30
C LEU A 167 -3.03 2.74 -13.45
N PHE A 168 -2.38 2.36 -14.55
CA PHE A 168 -0.97 2.62 -14.76
C PHE A 168 -0.66 4.03 -15.28
N ASP A 169 -1.45 4.53 -16.23
CA ASP A 169 -1.14 5.76 -16.94
C ASP A 169 -1.82 7.00 -16.33
N SER A 170 -2.75 6.82 -15.39
CA SER A 170 -3.50 7.94 -14.79
C SER A 170 -3.57 7.86 -13.28
N PHE A 171 -4.10 6.77 -12.73
CA PHE A 171 -4.34 6.67 -11.29
C PHE A 171 -3.06 6.65 -10.45
N LEU A 172 -2.12 5.76 -10.76
CA LEU A 172 -0.86 5.67 -10.00
C LEU A 172 -0.04 6.98 -10.04
N PRO A 173 0.16 7.63 -11.20
CA PRO A 173 0.80 8.95 -11.26
C PRO A 173 0.10 10.02 -10.41
N ASP A 174 -1.23 10.13 -10.49
CA ASP A 174 -2.00 11.13 -9.75
C ASP A 174 -1.92 10.91 -8.23
N VAL A 175 -1.94 9.66 -7.79
CA VAL A 175 -1.79 9.31 -6.36
C VAL A 175 -0.40 9.64 -5.85
N GLU A 176 0.66 9.39 -6.62
CA GLU A 176 2.03 9.72 -6.20
C GLU A 176 2.17 11.24 -5.98
N VAL A 177 1.61 12.05 -6.89
CA VAL A 177 1.56 13.52 -6.75
C VAL A 177 0.74 13.94 -5.52
N SER A 178 -0.40 13.28 -5.28
CA SER A 178 -1.34 13.67 -4.23
C SER A 178 -0.89 13.28 -2.81
N THR A 179 -0.09 12.22 -2.67
CA THR A 179 0.29 11.66 -1.36
C THR A 179 1.75 11.92 -0.95
N GLY A 180 2.59 12.41 -1.87
CA GLY A 180 3.98 12.80 -1.56
C GLY A 180 4.89 11.68 -1.06
N GLY A 181 4.54 10.39 -1.26
CA GLY A 181 5.38 9.28 -0.81
C GLY A 181 4.79 7.85 -0.89
N VAL A 182 3.53 7.64 -1.28
CA VAL A 182 3.06 6.28 -1.58
C VAL A 182 3.45 5.94 -3.01
N ARG A 183 4.59 5.27 -3.17
CA ARG A 183 5.11 4.86 -4.49
C ARG A 183 4.73 3.43 -4.80
N GLY A 184 4.13 3.19 -5.97
CA GLY A 184 4.13 1.87 -6.56
C GLY A 184 5.58 1.39 -6.64
N GLY A 185 5.88 0.20 -6.10
CA GLY A 185 7.23 -0.36 -6.19
C GLY A 185 7.70 -0.33 -7.63
N GLU A 186 8.97 0.02 -7.87
CA GLU A 186 9.60 0.04 -9.19
C GLU A 186 9.57 -1.37 -9.82
N GLY A 187 8.44 -1.72 -10.42
CA GLY A 187 8.23 -2.87 -11.27
C GLY A 187 8.28 -2.43 -12.71
N GLY A 188 9.50 -2.24 -13.23
CA GLY A 188 9.79 -2.23 -14.67
C GLY A 188 9.18 -1.08 -15.47
N ARG A 189 10.03 -0.15 -15.90
CA ARG A 189 9.80 0.50 -17.20
C ARG A 189 9.64 -0.61 -18.24
N VAL A 190 8.41 -0.81 -18.70
CA VAL A 190 8.19 -1.48 -19.98
C VAL A 190 8.56 -0.45 -21.04
N CYS A 191 9.54 -0.81 -21.86
CA CYS A 191 9.96 -0.03 -23.03
C CYS A 191 8.81 0.16 -24.01
#